data_AF-A0A7K4CSN8-F1
#
_entry.id   AF-A0A7K4CSN8-F1
#
_cell.length_a   1.000
_cell.length_b   1.000
_cell.length_c   1.000
_cell.angle_alpha   90.00
_cell.angle_beta   90.00
_cell.angle_gamma   90.00
#
_symmetry.space_group_name_H-M   'P 1'
#
loop_
_entity.id
_entity.type
_entity.pdbx_description
1 polymer ?
#
loop_
_entity_poly.entity_id
_entity_poly.type
_entity_poly.pdbx_seq_one_letter_code
_entity_poly.pdbx_strand_id
1 'polypeptide(L)'
;MVEDIKEVVKRTLVQFDQLCKQLETAKRAATPGKNSAAEIQKLRAELAKHQAEQQKMKADFERWENECRDLIQKNADKNKKKIKKLYSKLAEDVEITTEIERKAREIEARLQSVMQAEFGEVPAIDQLKKQYATTFEIIQGFRQTIPDVYNAAEQETGIYFFTMPK
;
A
#
# COMPACT_ATOMS: atom_id res chain seq x y z
N MET A 1 -35.76 0.72 28.76
CA MET A 1 -36.03 1.70 27.67
C MET A 1 -35.09 2.90 27.72
N VAL A 2 -35.11 3.75 28.76
CA VAL A 2 -34.18 4.91 28.84
C VAL A 2 -32.72 4.47 29.01
N GLU A 3 -32.46 3.48 29.87
CA GLU A 3 -31.12 2.85 30.00
C GLU A 3 -30.59 2.31 28.65
N ASP A 4 -31.45 1.66 27.87
CA ASP A 4 -31.06 1.07 26.57
C ASP A 4 -30.72 2.15 25.54
N ILE A 5 -31.47 3.26 25.54
CA ILE A 5 -31.20 4.41 24.67
C ILE A 5 -29.88 5.08 25.07
N LYS A 6 -29.61 5.24 26.38
CA LYS A 6 -28.35 5.80 26.88
C LYS A 6 -27.15 4.96 26.42
N GLU A 7 -27.24 3.64 26.51
CA GLU A 7 -26.19 2.73 26.04
C GLU A 7 -25.97 2.82 24.52
N VAL A 8 -27.03 2.99 23.73
CA VAL A 8 -26.91 3.25 22.28
C VAL A 8 -26.18 4.57 22.01
N VAL A 9 -26.50 5.64 22.75
CA VAL A 9 -25.81 6.93 22.61
C VAL A 9 -24.32 6.79 22.97
N LYS A 10 -23.98 6.14 24.08
CA LYS A 10 -22.58 5.90 24.47
C LYS A 10 -21.79 5.14 23.41
N ARG A 11 -22.34 4.03 22.90
CA ARG A 11 -21.69 3.24 21.83
C ARG A 11 -21.45 4.09 20.60
N THR A 12 -22.42 4.94 20.25
CA THR A 12 -22.32 5.83 19.09
C THR A 12 -21.23 6.89 19.29
N LEU A 13 -21.10 7.48 20.49
CA LEU A 13 -20.03 8.42 20.84
C LEU A 13 -18.64 7.78 20.75
N VAL A 14 -18.49 6.56 21.28
CA VAL A 14 -17.23 5.79 21.20
C VAL A 14 -16.89 5.47 19.75
N GLN A 15 -17.87 5.03 18.95
CA GLN A 15 -17.66 4.75 17.53
C GLN A 15 -17.24 6.03 16.77
N PHE A 16 -17.82 7.17 17.09
CA PHE A 16 -17.47 8.44 16.48
C PHE A 16 -16.05 8.90 16.82
N ASP A 17 -15.64 8.82 18.09
CA ASP A 17 -14.26 9.11 18.50
C ASP A 17 -13.24 8.20 17.79
N GLN A 18 -13.56 6.92 17.63
CA GLN A 18 -12.73 5.98 16.90
C GLN A 18 -12.63 6.34 15.40
N LEU A 19 -13.73 6.74 14.77
CA LEU A 19 -13.74 7.23 13.38
C LEU A 19 -12.92 8.51 13.21
N CYS A 20 -12.99 9.46 14.18
CA CYS A 20 -12.14 10.65 14.19
C CYS A 20 -10.65 10.30 14.20
N LYS A 21 -10.24 9.39 15.09
CA LYS A 21 -8.85 8.93 15.20
C LYS A 21 -8.39 8.22 13.92
N GLN A 22 -9.25 7.38 13.33
CA GLN A 22 -8.97 6.72 12.06
C GLN A 22 -8.82 7.72 10.90
N LEU A 23 -9.69 8.73 10.81
CA LEU A 23 -9.60 9.79 9.80
C LEU A 23 -8.34 10.64 9.97
N GLU A 24 -7.92 10.96 11.19
CA GLU A 24 -6.67 11.69 11.43
C GLU A 24 -5.44 10.87 11.05
N THR A 25 -5.42 9.57 11.39
CA THR A 25 -4.38 8.64 10.91
C THR A 25 -4.37 8.57 9.39
N ALA A 26 -5.54 8.50 8.74
CA ALA A 26 -5.67 8.47 7.30
C ALA A 26 -5.25 9.78 6.61
N LYS A 27 -5.51 10.94 7.24
CA LYS A 27 -5.02 12.25 6.75
C LYS A 27 -3.50 12.37 6.85
N ARG A 28 -2.91 11.89 7.96
CA ARG A 28 -1.46 11.78 8.10
C ARG A 28 -0.90 10.85 7.04
N ALA A 29 -1.59 9.76 6.73
CA ALA A 29 -1.21 8.88 5.64
C ALA A 29 -1.27 9.53 4.25
N ALA A 30 -2.22 10.45 4.01
CA ALA A 30 -2.28 11.22 2.78
C ALA A 30 -1.15 12.26 2.63
N THR A 31 -0.40 12.55 3.70
CA THR A 31 0.72 13.50 3.71
C THR A 31 1.98 12.81 4.25
N PRO A 32 2.69 12.01 3.42
CA PRO A 32 3.86 11.28 3.89
C PRO A 32 4.86 12.20 4.58
N GLY A 33 5.46 11.72 5.67
CA GLY A 33 6.52 12.45 6.35
C GLY A 33 7.68 12.74 5.38
N LYS A 34 8.37 13.89 5.52
CA LYS A 34 9.47 14.25 4.60
C LYS A 34 10.53 13.15 4.44
N ASN A 35 10.83 12.42 5.51
CA ASN A 35 11.86 11.38 5.52
C ASN A 35 11.44 10.12 4.76
N SER A 36 10.17 9.78 4.86
CA SER A 36 9.60 8.55 4.33
C SER A 36 9.09 8.73 2.91
N ALA A 37 8.62 9.93 2.53
CA ALA A 37 8.48 10.33 1.14
C ALA A 37 9.81 10.20 0.36
N ALA A 38 10.92 10.62 0.97
CA ALA A 38 12.24 10.51 0.36
C ALA A 38 12.71 9.04 0.25
N GLU A 39 12.47 8.21 1.27
CA GLU A 39 12.80 6.78 1.23
C GLU A 39 11.95 6.03 0.18
N ILE A 40 10.64 6.30 0.11
CA ILE A 40 9.75 5.75 -0.92
C ILE A 40 10.23 6.16 -2.32
N GLN A 41 10.60 7.43 -2.53
CA GLN A 41 11.08 7.90 -3.81
C GLN A 41 12.40 7.21 -4.22
N LYS A 42 13.31 7.03 -3.26
CA LYS A 42 14.57 6.30 -3.49
C LYS A 42 14.33 4.84 -3.86
N LEU A 43 13.50 4.13 -3.10
CA LEU A 43 13.15 2.73 -3.35
C LEU A 43 12.46 2.56 -4.71
N ARG A 44 11.57 3.48 -5.10
CA ARG A 44 10.95 3.49 -6.44
C ARG A 44 11.97 3.67 -7.56
N ALA A 45 12.94 4.56 -7.38
CA ALA A 45 14.00 4.77 -8.37
C ALA A 45 14.91 3.55 -8.50
N GLU A 46 15.26 2.90 -7.38
CA GLU A 46 16.04 1.66 -7.38
C GLU A 46 15.26 0.50 -8.04
N LEU A 47 13.97 0.35 -7.75
CA LEU A 47 13.11 -0.64 -8.40
C LEU A 47 13.02 -0.41 -9.92
N ALA A 48 12.79 0.84 -10.35
CA ALA A 48 12.72 1.18 -11.77
C ALA A 48 14.04 0.87 -12.51
N LYS A 49 15.18 1.08 -11.84
CA LYS A 49 16.50 0.70 -12.39
C LYS A 49 16.62 -0.80 -12.58
N HIS A 50 16.25 -1.60 -11.57
CA HIS A 50 16.29 -3.07 -11.66
C HIS A 50 15.32 -3.61 -12.72
N GLN A 51 14.12 -3.03 -12.85
CA GLN A 51 13.15 -3.39 -13.89
C GLN A 51 13.67 -3.07 -15.30
N ALA A 52 14.33 -1.92 -15.49
CA ALA A 52 14.95 -1.58 -16.77
C ALA A 52 16.11 -2.53 -17.12
N GLU A 53 16.91 -2.92 -16.14
CA GLU A 53 18.00 -3.89 -16.32
C GLU A 53 17.46 -5.28 -16.69
N GLN A 54 16.39 -5.72 -16.03
CA GLN A 54 15.70 -6.98 -16.35
C GLN A 54 15.11 -6.96 -17.77
N GLN A 55 14.49 -5.85 -18.19
CA GLN A 55 13.99 -5.70 -19.57
C GLN A 55 15.10 -5.80 -20.61
N LYS A 56 16.26 -5.17 -20.33
CA LYS A 56 17.42 -5.23 -21.21
C LYS A 56 17.97 -6.65 -21.31
N MET A 57 18.12 -7.35 -20.19
CA MET A 57 18.59 -8.75 -20.18
C MET A 57 17.63 -9.67 -20.90
N LYS A 58 16.31 -9.46 -20.78
CA LYS A 58 15.32 -10.20 -21.54
C LYS A 58 15.46 -10.01 -23.05
N ALA A 59 15.67 -8.77 -23.50
CA ALA A 59 15.92 -8.48 -24.91
C ALA A 59 17.23 -9.13 -25.42
N ASP A 60 18.28 -9.12 -24.61
CA ASP A 60 19.54 -9.80 -24.93
C ASP A 60 19.31 -11.32 -25.01
N PHE A 61 18.55 -11.92 -24.08
CA PHE A 61 18.22 -13.35 -24.09
C PHE A 61 17.49 -13.77 -25.37
N GLU A 62 16.44 -13.03 -25.77
CA GLU A 62 15.69 -13.27 -27.00
C GLU A 62 16.60 -13.19 -28.24
N ARG A 63 17.53 -12.23 -28.25
CA ARG A 63 18.52 -12.10 -29.32
C ARG A 63 19.46 -13.32 -29.39
N TRP A 64 20.01 -13.75 -28.26
CA TRP A 64 20.92 -14.90 -28.21
C TRP A 64 20.21 -16.21 -28.54
N GLU A 65 18.95 -16.38 -28.13
CA GLU A 65 18.13 -17.53 -28.49
C GLU A 65 17.90 -17.62 -30.01
N ASN A 66 17.57 -16.49 -30.63
CA ASN A 66 17.41 -16.40 -32.09
C ASN A 66 18.73 -16.69 -32.82
N GLU A 67 19.86 -16.17 -32.33
CA GLU A 67 21.17 -16.47 -32.91
C GLU A 67 21.54 -17.95 -32.80
N CYS A 68 21.26 -18.58 -31.66
CA CYS A 68 21.42 -20.03 -31.48
C CYS A 68 20.56 -20.80 -32.48
N ARG A 69 19.29 -20.44 -32.63
CA ARG A 69 18.35 -21.08 -33.57
C ARG A 69 18.84 -20.99 -35.01
N ASP A 70 19.29 -19.81 -35.42
CA ASP A 70 19.88 -19.57 -36.76
C ASP A 70 21.13 -20.42 -37.01
N LEU A 71 22.01 -20.53 -36.02
CA LEU A 71 23.24 -21.32 -36.13
C LEU A 71 22.96 -22.83 -36.24
N ILE A 72 21.95 -23.31 -35.50
CA ILE A 72 21.48 -24.69 -35.58
C ILE A 72 20.87 -24.97 -36.96
N GLN A 73 19.98 -24.08 -37.44
CA GLN A 73 19.29 -24.24 -38.71
C GLN A 73 20.24 -24.20 -39.92
N LYS A 74 21.33 -23.43 -39.85
CA LYS A 74 22.34 -23.36 -40.92
C LYS A 74 23.21 -24.61 -41.02
N ASN A 75 23.83 -25.03 -39.92
CA ASN A 75 24.61 -26.28 -39.81
C ASN A 75 25.10 -26.47 -38.36
N ALA A 76 24.41 -27.31 -37.59
CA ALA A 76 24.71 -27.50 -36.17
C ALA A 76 26.14 -28.01 -35.91
N ASP A 77 26.63 -28.97 -36.70
CA ASP A 77 27.94 -29.59 -36.48
C ASP A 77 29.09 -28.60 -36.72
N LYS A 78 29.01 -27.81 -37.78
CA LYS A 78 29.99 -26.76 -38.08
C LYS A 78 29.95 -25.62 -37.04
N ASN A 79 28.79 -25.35 -36.46
CA ASN A 79 28.58 -24.25 -35.51
C ASN A 79 28.66 -24.67 -34.04
N LYS A 80 28.91 -25.96 -33.72
CA LYS A 80 28.87 -26.53 -32.37
C LYS A 80 29.64 -25.74 -31.32
N LYS A 81 30.83 -25.24 -31.65
CA LYS A 81 31.64 -24.40 -30.73
C LYS A 81 30.98 -23.05 -30.42
N LYS A 82 30.37 -22.40 -31.42
CA LYS A 82 29.66 -21.12 -31.25
C LYS A 82 28.39 -21.31 -30.43
N ILE A 83 27.62 -22.35 -30.76
CA ILE A 83 26.40 -22.72 -30.02
C ILE A 83 26.74 -22.99 -28.54
N LYS A 84 27.78 -23.78 -28.25
CA LYS A 84 28.21 -24.04 -26.86
C LYS A 84 28.61 -22.76 -26.11
N LYS A 85 29.28 -21.82 -26.78
CA LYS A 85 29.67 -20.53 -26.17
C LYS A 85 28.45 -19.66 -25.87
N LEU A 86 27.47 -19.62 -26.77
CA LEU A 86 26.21 -18.91 -26.56
C LEU A 86 25.41 -19.48 -25.39
N TYR A 87 25.29 -20.81 -25.28
CA TYR A 87 24.63 -21.43 -24.14
C TYR A 87 25.34 -21.16 -22.80
N SER A 88 26.68 -21.15 -22.78
CA SER A 88 27.43 -20.78 -21.57
C SER A 88 27.11 -19.35 -21.13
N LYS A 89 27.05 -18.42 -22.10
CA LYS A 89 26.72 -17.03 -21.83
C LYS A 89 25.27 -16.86 -21.36
N LEU A 90 24.32 -17.55 -22.02
CA LEU A 90 22.93 -17.59 -21.60
C LEU A 90 22.77 -18.11 -20.15
N ALA A 91 23.58 -19.11 -19.75
CA ALA A 91 23.56 -19.63 -18.39
C ALA A 91 24.06 -18.60 -17.36
N GLU A 92 25.15 -17.89 -17.65
CA GLU A 92 25.66 -16.79 -16.82
C GLU A 92 24.62 -15.65 -16.70
N ASP A 93 23.99 -15.27 -17.82
CA ASP A 93 22.97 -14.22 -17.85
C ASP A 93 21.71 -14.60 -17.04
N VAL A 94 21.33 -15.89 -16.99
CA VAL A 94 20.23 -16.41 -16.16
C VAL A 94 20.51 -16.26 -14.67
N GLU A 95 21.75 -16.54 -14.23
CA GLU A 95 22.15 -16.37 -12.82
C GLU A 95 22.08 -14.90 -12.40
N ILE A 96 22.58 -14.00 -13.25
CA ILE A 96 22.52 -12.55 -13.01
C ILE A 96 21.06 -12.06 -12.98
N THR A 97 20.22 -12.53 -13.91
CA THR A 97 18.80 -12.16 -13.96
C THR A 97 18.06 -12.60 -12.70
N THR A 98 18.33 -13.81 -12.22
CA THR A 98 17.74 -14.35 -10.98
C THR A 98 18.10 -13.49 -9.77
N GLU A 99 19.35 -13.03 -9.69
CA GLU A 99 19.81 -12.15 -8.62
C GLU A 99 19.18 -10.74 -8.69
N ILE A 100 18.97 -10.21 -9.90
CA ILE A 100 18.26 -8.93 -10.09
C ILE A 100 16.79 -9.06 -9.67
N GLU A 101 16.12 -10.15 -10.04
CA GLU A 101 14.73 -10.42 -9.63
C GLU A 101 14.61 -10.54 -8.11
N ARG A 102 15.58 -11.21 -7.46
CA ARG A 102 15.63 -11.30 -6.00
C ARG A 102 15.72 -9.92 -5.36
N LYS A 103 16.65 -9.07 -5.83
CA LYS A 103 16.81 -7.69 -5.34
C LYS A 103 15.58 -6.82 -5.57
N ALA A 104 14.94 -6.95 -6.74
CA ALA A 104 13.70 -6.23 -7.04
C ALA A 104 12.58 -6.62 -6.05
N ARG A 105 12.40 -7.93 -5.77
CA ARG A 105 11.41 -8.41 -4.79
C ARG A 105 11.71 -7.92 -3.37
N GLU A 106 12.98 -7.87 -2.97
CA GLU A 106 13.36 -7.34 -1.65
C GLU A 106 13.04 -5.84 -1.53
N ILE A 107 13.28 -5.06 -2.58
CA ILE A 107 12.92 -3.65 -2.64
C ILE A 107 11.40 -3.47 -2.61
N GLU A 108 10.65 -4.28 -3.33
CA GLU A 108 9.18 -4.27 -3.30
C GLU A 108 8.62 -4.59 -1.91
N ALA A 109 9.14 -5.63 -1.26
CA ALA A 109 8.74 -5.99 0.09
C ALA A 109 9.07 -4.87 1.09
N ARG A 110 10.23 -4.24 0.95
CA ARG A 110 10.62 -3.09 1.77
C ARG A 110 9.75 -1.87 1.50
N LEU A 111 9.39 -1.61 0.24
CA LEU A 111 8.46 -0.54 -0.13
C LEU A 111 7.08 -0.78 0.48
N GLN A 112 6.55 -2.01 0.39
CA GLN A 112 5.30 -2.38 1.03
C GLN A 112 5.37 -2.22 2.55
N SER A 113 6.47 -2.64 3.18
CA SER A 113 6.67 -2.50 4.62
C SER A 113 6.72 -1.04 5.07
N VAL A 114 7.46 -0.18 4.36
CA VAL A 114 7.51 1.27 4.64
C VAL A 114 6.13 1.91 4.44
N MET A 115 5.43 1.56 3.37
CA MET A 115 4.06 2.03 3.13
C MET A 115 3.10 1.55 4.22
N GLN A 116 3.18 0.29 4.66
CA GLN A 116 2.32 -0.24 5.71
C GLN A 116 2.67 0.33 7.09
N ALA A 117 3.95 0.58 7.38
CA ALA A 117 4.40 1.18 8.63
C ALA A 117 4.01 2.66 8.74
N GLU A 118 4.02 3.40 7.63
CA GLU A 118 3.56 4.78 7.59
C GLU A 118 2.05 4.93 7.56
N PHE A 119 1.38 4.05 6.82
CA PHE A 119 -0.02 4.27 6.46
C PHE A 119 -0.98 3.28 7.12
N GLY A 120 -0.50 2.20 7.74
CA GLY A 120 -1.33 1.14 8.32
C GLY A 120 -2.28 0.49 7.30
N GLU A 121 -3.10 -0.47 7.76
CA GLU A 121 -4.35 -0.80 7.05
C GLU A 121 -5.37 0.30 7.38
N VAL A 122 -5.41 1.33 6.54
CA VAL A 122 -6.43 2.38 6.65
C VAL A 122 -7.59 2.00 5.73
N PRO A 123 -8.82 1.79 6.28
CA PRO A 123 -10.02 1.67 5.47
C PRO A 123 -10.10 2.88 4.52
N ALA A 124 -10.57 2.68 3.29
CA ALA A 124 -10.56 3.73 2.27
C ALA A 124 -11.09 5.06 2.84
N ILE A 125 -10.33 6.15 2.68
CA ILE A 125 -10.64 7.47 3.26
C ILE A 125 -12.09 7.88 2.95
N ASP A 126 -12.58 7.59 1.75
CA ASP A 126 -13.94 7.92 1.33
C ASP A 126 -15.00 7.12 2.10
N GLN A 127 -14.72 5.87 2.44
CA GLN A 127 -15.59 5.04 3.29
C GLN A 127 -15.60 5.55 4.73
N LEU A 128 -14.44 5.92 5.28
CA LEU A 128 -14.35 6.52 6.62
C LEU A 128 -15.07 7.86 6.68
N LYS A 129 -14.94 8.71 5.65
CA LYS A 129 -15.68 9.97 5.55
C LYS A 129 -17.19 9.76 5.50
N LYS A 130 -17.66 8.75 4.75
CA LYS A 130 -19.08 8.41 4.68
C LYS A 130 -19.62 7.92 6.02
N GLN A 131 -18.90 7.02 6.69
CA GLN A 131 -19.25 6.53 8.02
C GLN A 131 -19.25 7.66 9.05
N TYR A 132 -18.24 8.52 9.02
CA TYR A 132 -18.17 9.72 9.85
C TYR A 132 -19.38 10.63 9.65
N ALA A 133 -19.74 10.95 8.40
CA ALA A 133 -20.89 11.80 8.10
C ALA A 133 -22.21 11.20 8.63
N THR A 134 -22.45 9.91 8.39
CA THR A 134 -23.64 9.22 8.92
C THR A 134 -23.66 9.22 10.46
N THR A 135 -22.56 8.88 11.11
CA THR A 135 -22.49 8.87 12.58
C THR A 135 -22.61 10.27 13.17
N PHE A 136 -22.07 11.29 12.50
CA PHE A 136 -22.21 12.70 12.87
C PHE A 136 -23.69 13.14 12.86
N GLU A 137 -24.44 12.82 11.79
CA GLU A 137 -25.87 13.12 11.70
C GLU A 137 -26.68 12.44 12.81
N ILE A 138 -26.37 11.18 13.11
CA ILE A 138 -27.01 10.44 14.21
C ILE A 138 -26.77 11.11 15.56
N ILE A 139 -25.52 11.52 15.84
CA ILE A 139 -25.17 12.23 17.08
C ILE A 139 -25.90 13.57 17.18
N GLN A 140 -25.97 14.34 16.08
CA GLN A 140 -26.75 15.57 16.06
C GLN A 140 -28.24 15.31 16.33
N GLY A 141 -28.80 14.23 15.75
CA GLY A 141 -30.16 13.79 16.00
C GLY A 141 -30.41 13.49 17.48
N PHE A 142 -29.53 12.72 18.14
CA PHE A 142 -29.64 12.44 19.57
C PHE A 142 -29.59 13.71 20.42
N ARG A 143 -28.67 14.63 20.12
CA ARG A 143 -28.54 15.89 20.85
C ARG A 143 -29.79 16.76 20.75
N GLN A 144 -30.47 16.76 19.60
CA GLN A 144 -31.70 17.55 19.40
C GLN A 144 -32.94 16.89 20.02
N THR A 145 -33.02 15.56 19.98
CA THR A 145 -34.24 14.81 20.34
C THR A 145 -34.26 14.36 21.80
N ILE A 146 -33.11 14.01 22.37
CA ILE A 146 -32.96 13.46 23.73
C ILE A 146 -31.78 14.10 24.49
N PRO A 147 -31.77 15.43 24.65
CA PRO A 147 -30.60 16.18 25.16
C PRO A 147 -30.12 15.73 26.54
N ASP A 148 -31.04 15.41 27.46
CA ASP A 148 -30.67 15.02 28.83
C ASP A 148 -29.95 13.67 28.88
N VAL A 149 -30.43 12.69 28.10
CA VAL A 149 -29.82 11.36 27.97
C VAL A 149 -28.47 11.47 27.26
N TYR A 150 -28.38 12.33 26.24
CA TYR A 150 -27.16 12.60 25.52
C TYR A 150 -26.07 13.23 26.42
N ASN A 151 -26.42 14.27 27.19
CA ASN A 151 -25.49 14.94 28.10
C ASN A 151 -24.98 13.99 29.19
N ALA A 152 -25.84 13.11 29.73
CA ALA A 152 -25.42 12.08 30.68
C ALA A 152 -24.43 11.08 30.04
N ALA A 153 -24.68 10.67 28.79
CA ALA A 153 -23.77 9.80 28.07
C ALA A 153 -22.40 10.46 27.77
N GLU A 154 -22.36 11.75 27.41
CA GLU A 154 -21.11 12.50 27.24
C GLU A 154 -20.31 12.57 28.54
N GLN A 155 -20.96 12.88 29.67
CA GLN A 155 -20.30 12.95 30.98
C GLN A 155 -19.74 11.59 31.40
N GLU A 156 -20.49 10.50 31.19
CA GLU A 156 -20.05 9.15 31.56
C GLU A 156 -18.94 8.62 30.65
N THR A 157 -18.92 8.98 29.37
CA THR A 157 -17.87 8.53 28.42
C THR A 157 -16.64 9.43 28.40
N GLY A 158 -16.77 10.68 28.85
CA GLY A 158 -15.74 11.71 28.72
C GLY A 158 -15.48 12.16 27.27
N ILE A 159 -16.32 11.74 26.32
CA ILE A 159 -16.24 12.10 24.91
C ILE A 159 -17.18 13.29 24.69
N TYR A 160 -16.59 14.47 24.58
CA TYR A 160 -17.34 15.71 24.37
C TYR A 160 -17.39 16.04 22.88
N PHE A 161 -18.60 16.16 22.35
CA PHE A 161 -18.79 16.58 20.97
C PHE A 161 -18.62 18.10 20.87
N PHE A 162 -17.38 18.53 20.66
CA PHE A 162 -17.11 19.91 20.28
C PHE A 162 -17.57 20.13 18.84
N THR A 163 -18.43 21.12 18.64
CA THR A 163 -18.63 21.72 17.32
C THR A 163 -17.26 22.18 16.83
N MET A 164 -16.65 21.48 15.86
CA MET A 164 -15.51 22.06 15.15
C MET A 164 -15.94 23.40 14.54
N PRO A 165 -15.08 24.42 14.54
CA PRO A 165 -15.39 25.72 13.96
C PRO A 165 -15.71 25.55 12.47
N LYS A 166 -16.66 26.37 12.00
CA LYS A 166 -17.10 26.48 10.60
C LYS A 166 -15.94 26.59 9.62
#